data_AF-A0A8B8Q9A1-F1
#
_entry.id   AF-A0A8B8Q9A1-F1
#
_cell.length_a   1.000
_cell.length_b   1.000
_cell.length_c   1.000
_cell.angle_alpha   90.00
_cell.angle_beta   90.00
_cell.angle_gamma   90.00
#
_symmetry.space_group_name_H-M   'P 1'
#
loop_
_entity.id
_entity.type
_entity.pdbx_description
1 polymer ?
#
loop_
_entity_poly.entity_id
_entity_poly.type
_entity_poly.pdbx_seq_one_letter_code
_entity_poly.pdbx_strand_id
1 'polypeptide(L)'
;MYMNNNPVSNPIILPYGSTAEFYLANRTASLNPNFTLQPTADSSLFPLINTFEIYTVSDPLAAGTNTTDVEGLSTLPSRFSVLQQWTRDPCLPSAYARDWVICSTDASPHVTALSLGGFGLAGTLPDFSVMDALQTINVQNNSLDGSIPDFLGMLPGLQLMNSADDRFSGIVPSSRSCL
;
A
#
# COMPACT_ATOMS: atom_id res chain seq x y z
N MET A 1 -14.60 -19.27 -21.68
CA MET A 1 -14.69 -17.80 -21.46
C MET A 1 -15.81 -17.26 -22.34
N TYR A 2 -16.45 -16.11 -22.03
CA TYR A 2 -17.43 -15.48 -22.94
C TYR A 2 -16.96 -14.09 -23.37
N MET A 3 -17.04 -13.78 -24.68
CA MET A 3 -16.78 -12.48 -25.29
C MET A 3 -18.03 -12.04 -26.05
N ASN A 4 -18.64 -10.89 -25.71
CA ASN A 4 -19.84 -10.37 -26.39
C ASN A 4 -20.98 -11.42 -26.49
N ASN A 5 -21.27 -12.11 -25.38
CA ASN A 5 -22.20 -13.26 -25.32
C ASN A 5 -21.81 -14.48 -26.17
N ASN A 6 -20.65 -14.49 -26.84
CA ASN A 6 -20.15 -15.64 -27.57
C ASN A 6 -19.14 -16.43 -26.73
N PRO A 7 -19.29 -17.76 -26.59
CA PRO A 7 -18.29 -18.57 -25.91
C PRO A 7 -16.98 -18.55 -26.70
N VAL A 8 -15.90 -18.15 -26.02
CA VAL A 8 -14.54 -18.39 -26.47
C VAL A 8 -14.03 -19.62 -25.75
N SER A 9 -13.88 -20.67 -26.56
CA SER A 9 -13.89 -22.05 -26.13
C SER A 9 -12.67 -22.84 -26.59
N ASN A 10 -11.57 -22.19 -26.98
CA ASN A 10 -10.33 -22.95 -27.11
C ASN A 10 -9.94 -23.41 -25.70
N PRO A 11 -9.97 -24.73 -25.41
CA PRO A 11 -9.59 -25.23 -24.09
C PRO A 11 -8.15 -24.80 -23.84
N ILE A 12 -7.92 -24.14 -22.70
CA ILE A 12 -6.58 -23.84 -22.25
C ILE A 12 -6.03 -25.14 -21.67
N ILE A 13 -5.27 -25.87 -22.50
CA ILE A 13 -4.55 -27.07 -22.07
C ILE A 13 -3.23 -26.60 -21.46
N LEU A 14 -3.16 -26.58 -20.14
CA LEU A 14 -1.92 -26.30 -19.43
C LEU A 14 -0.98 -27.52 -19.57
N PRO A 15 0.27 -27.35 -20.01
CA PRO A 15 1.20 -28.47 -20.06
C PRO A 15 1.59 -28.89 -18.64
N TYR A 16 1.54 -30.20 -18.36
CA TYR A 16 1.84 -30.75 -17.04
C TYR A 16 3.24 -30.34 -16.56
N GLY A 17 3.33 -29.82 -15.32
CA GLY A 17 4.59 -29.40 -14.73
C GLY A 17 5.18 -28.11 -15.30
N SER A 18 4.40 -27.31 -16.05
CA SER A 18 4.86 -26.05 -16.63
C SER A 18 3.89 -24.89 -16.35
N THR A 19 4.41 -23.67 -16.43
CA THR A 19 3.61 -22.43 -16.33
C THR A 19 3.19 -21.97 -17.72
N ALA A 20 1.93 -21.55 -17.87
CA ALA A 20 1.45 -20.90 -19.08
C ALA A 20 0.83 -19.54 -18.72
N GLU A 21 1.29 -18.48 -19.38
CA GLU A 21 0.75 -17.13 -19.25
C GLU A 21 -0.16 -16.81 -20.44
N PHE A 22 -1.31 -16.19 -20.16
CA PHE A 22 -2.27 -15.78 -21.19
C PHE A 22 -2.65 -14.32 -21.00
N TYR A 23 -2.50 -13.53 -22.07
CA TYR A 23 -2.86 -12.12 -22.09
C TYR A 23 -4.20 -11.93 -22.79
N LEU A 24 -5.18 -11.39 -22.07
CA LEU A 24 -6.48 -11.03 -22.63
C LEU A 24 -6.50 -9.53 -22.94
N ALA A 25 -6.10 -9.16 -24.15
CA ALA A 25 -6.12 -7.78 -24.62
C ALA A 25 -7.53 -7.36 -25.10
N ASN A 26 -7.85 -6.06 -24.99
CA ASN A 26 -9.09 -5.43 -25.48
C ASN A 26 -10.37 -6.02 -24.87
N ARG A 27 -10.41 -6.13 -23.54
CA ARG A 27 -11.58 -6.57 -22.78
C ARG A 27 -11.91 -5.55 -21.71
N THR A 28 -13.15 -5.09 -21.68
CA THR A 28 -13.74 -4.49 -20.49
C THR A 28 -14.09 -5.61 -19.53
N ALA A 29 -13.29 -5.78 -18.48
CA ALA A 29 -13.66 -6.68 -17.39
C ALA A 29 -14.82 -6.04 -16.61
N SER A 30 -15.86 -6.83 -16.34
CA SER A 30 -16.85 -6.46 -15.32
C SER A 30 -16.13 -6.19 -13.99
N LEU A 31 -16.66 -5.28 -13.16
CA LEU A 31 -16.15 -5.03 -11.80
C LEU A 31 -16.01 -6.33 -10.99
N ASN A 32 -16.86 -7.32 -11.27
CA ASN A 32 -16.83 -8.65 -10.65
C ASN A 32 -16.80 -9.74 -11.74
N PRO A 33 -15.62 -10.11 -12.26
CA PRO A 33 -15.52 -11.18 -13.23
C PRO A 33 -15.75 -12.55 -12.56
N ASN A 34 -16.61 -13.38 -13.15
CA ASN A 34 -16.78 -14.77 -12.73
C ASN A 34 -15.92 -15.69 -13.62
N PHE A 35 -15.08 -16.51 -12.99
CA PHE A 35 -14.24 -17.49 -13.64
C PHE A 35 -14.70 -18.90 -13.24
N THR A 36 -14.87 -19.77 -14.24
CA THR A 36 -15.25 -21.16 -14.01
C THR A 36 -14.29 -22.07 -14.75
N LEU A 37 -13.75 -23.04 -14.02
CA LEU A 37 -12.94 -24.11 -14.58
C LEU A 37 -13.85 -25.30 -14.81
N GLN A 38 -13.94 -25.77 -16.06
CA GLN A 38 -14.76 -26.90 -16.42
C GLN A 38 -13.87 -28.01 -17.00
N PRO A 39 -14.05 -29.27 -16.57
CA PRO A 39 -13.35 -30.39 -17.18
C PRO A 39 -13.69 -30.50 -18.67
N THR A 40 -12.72 -30.94 -19.47
CA THR A 40 -12.91 -31.25 -20.89
C THR A 40 -13.85 -32.44 -21.04
N ALA A 41 -14.46 -32.61 -22.22
CA ALA A 41 -15.46 -33.66 -22.47
C ALA A 41 -14.91 -35.08 -22.26
N ASP A 42 -13.61 -35.25 -22.32
CA ASP A 42 -12.85 -36.48 -22.16
C ASP A 42 -12.25 -36.67 -20.74
N SER A 43 -12.44 -35.73 -19.81
CA SER A 43 -11.94 -35.82 -18.44
C SER A 43 -13.06 -36.06 -17.42
N SER A 44 -12.91 -37.11 -16.60
CA SER A 44 -13.78 -37.38 -15.44
C SER A 44 -13.33 -36.70 -14.15
N LEU A 45 -12.14 -36.08 -14.15
CA LEU A 45 -11.54 -35.42 -13.00
C LEU A 45 -11.74 -33.91 -13.07
N PHE A 46 -11.89 -33.29 -11.89
CA PHE A 46 -11.88 -31.83 -11.77
C PHE A 46 -10.51 -31.25 -12.18
N PRO A 47 -10.48 -30.04 -12.79
CA PRO A 47 -9.22 -29.36 -13.11
C PRO A 47 -8.39 -29.13 -11.84
N LEU A 48 -7.15 -29.62 -11.82
CA LEU A 48 -6.21 -29.37 -10.74
C LEU A 48 -5.41 -28.10 -11.05
N ILE A 49 -5.54 -27.08 -10.20
CA ILE A 49 -4.74 -25.85 -10.26
C ILE A 49 -4.04 -25.66 -8.92
N ASN A 50 -2.73 -25.46 -8.96
CA ASN A 50 -1.94 -25.16 -7.77
C ASN A 50 -2.07 -23.69 -7.35
N THR A 51 -2.01 -22.76 -8.32
CA THR A 51 -2.11 -21.32 -8.08
C THR A 51 -2.67 -20.61 -9.30
N PHE A 52 -3.46 -19.58 -9.07
CA PHE A 52 -4.02 -18.72 -10.10
C PHE A 52 -4.04 -17.29 -9.58
N GLU A 53 -3.58 -16.35 -10.41
CA GLU A 53 -3.51 -14.94 -10.08
C GLU A 53 -4.17 -14.13 -11.20
N ILE A 54 -5.03 -13.19 -10.81
CA ILE A 54 -5.70 -12.28 -11.74
C ILE A 54 -5.25 -10.87 -11.43
N TYR A 55 -4.75 -10.21 -12.46
CA TYR A 55 -4.47 -8.79 -12.42
C TYR A 55 -5.52 -8.07 -13.25
N THR A 56 -6.17 -7.06 -12.66
CA THR A 56 -6.98 -6.10 -13.40
C THR A 56 -6.19 -4.80 -13.52
N VAL A 57 -6.12 -4.27 -14.75
CA VAL A 57 -5.57 -2.94 -14.98
C VAL A 57 -6.72 -1.97 -14.77
N SER A 58 -6.68 -1.21 -13.67
CA SER A 58 -7.61 -0.10 -13.46
C SER A 58 -7.30 1.03 -14.44
N ASP A 59 -8.22 1.99 -14.55
CA ASP A 59 -7.95 3.23 -15.26
C ASP A 59 -6.64 3.87 -14.74
N PRO A 60 -5.87 4.57 -15.59
CA PRO A 60 -4.70 5.32 -15.17
C PRO A 60 -5.07 6.23 -14.00
N LEU A 61 -4.23 6.27 -12.97
CA LEU A 61 -4.39 7.25 -11.89
C LEU A 61 -4.38 8.65 -12.51
N ALA A 62 -5.48 9.41 -12.36
CA ALA A 62 -5.61 10.75 -12.94
C ALA A 62 -4.54 11.70 -12.37
N ALA A 63 -4.22 11.53 -11.08
CA ALA A 63 -3.02 11.99 -10.40
C ALA A 63 -2.67 10.94 -9.31
N GLY A 64 -1.39 10.70 -9.05
CA GLY A 64 -0.94 9.83 -7.95
C GLY A 64 -1.11 10.51 -6.59
N THR A 65 -0.64 9.84 -5.52
CA THR A 65 -0.36 10.52 -4.25
C THR A 65 0.57 11.71 -4.50
N ASN A 66 0.42 12.78 -3.72
CA ASN A 66 1.29 13.95 -3.83
C ASN A 66 2.77 13.54 -3.75
N THR A 67 3.59 14.12 -4.64
CA THR A 67 5.00 13.78 -4.77
C THR A 67 5.81 14.01 -3.50
N THR A 68 5.46 15.02 -2.69
CA THR A 68 6.16 15.29 -1.42
C THR A 68 5.93 14.18 -0.40
N ASP A 69 4.72 13.63 -0.35
CA ASP A 69 4.38 12.51 0.51
C ASP A 69 5.03 11.20 0.04
N VAL A 70 5.07 10.98 -1.28
CA VAL A 70 5.80 9.84 -1.86
C VAL A 70 7.28 9.92 -1.52
N GLU A 71 7.89 11.11 -1.62
CA GLU A 71 9.28 11.35 -1.25
C GLU A 71 9.52 11.12 0.25
N GLY A 72 8.71 11.71 1.12
CA GLY A 72 8.83 11.55 2.57
C GLY A 72 8.70 10.08 3.02
N LEU A 73 7.73 9.35 2.47
CA LEU A 73 7.51 7.94 2.79
C LEU A 73 8.56 7.00 2.18
N SER A 74 9.28 7.40 1.15
CA SER A 74 10.34 6.57 0.53
C SER A 74 11.47 6.23 1.51
N THR A 75 11.60 6.98 2.60
CA THR A 75 12.59 6.76 3.65
C THR A 75 12.26 5.55 4.54
N LEU A 76 10.96 5.24 4.73
CA LEU A 76 10.48 4.21 5.65
C LEU A 76 10.99 2.80 5.32
N PRO A 77 10.91 2.30 4.06
CA PRO A 77 11.42 0.97 3.71
C PRO A 77 12.92 0.79 3.97
N SER A 78 13.70 1.87 3.83
CA SER A 78 15.14 1.83 4.07
C SER A 78 15.50 1.81 5.56
N ARG A 79 14.62 2.37 6.41
CA ARG A 79 14.81 2.43 7.86
C ARG A 79 14.24 1.24 8.58
N PHE A 80 13.08 0.77 8.16
CA PHE A 80 12.34 -0.25 8.85
C PHE A 80 12.13 -1.43 7.91
N SER A 81 12.88 -2.51 8.14
CA SER A 81 12.80 -3.73 7.32
C SER A 81 11.40 -4.35 7.30
N VAL A 82 10.65 -4.17 8.39
CA VAL A 82 9.23 -4.57 8.52
C VAL A 82 8.35 -3.89 7.46
N LEU A 83 8.76 -2.73 6.95
CA LEU A 83 8.02 -1.91 5.99
C LEU A 83 8.55 -2.05 4.55
N GLN A 84 9.45 -3.01 4.25
CA GLN A 84 10.10 -3.13 2.93
C GLN A 84 9.19 -3.56 1.77
N GLN A 85 7.97 -4.02 2.02
CA GLN A 85 7.11 -4.62 0.98
C GLN A 85 6.25 -3.59 0.22
N TRP A 86 6.61 -2.31 0.24
CA TRP A 86 5.75 -1.23 -0.22
C TRP A 86 6.17 -0.77 -1.62
N THR A 87 5.55 -1.36 -2.64
CA THR A 87 5.86 -1.10 -4.06
C THR A 87 4.76 -0.36 -4.81
N ARG A 88 3.76 0.18 -4.10
CA ARG A 88 2.59 0.84 -4.70
C ARG A 88 2.43 2.27 -4.18
N ASP A 89 1.61 3.03 -4.89
CA ASP A 89 1.19 4.37 -4.51
C ASP A 89 0.58 4.36 -3.08
N PRO A 90 1.00 5.26 -2.17
CA PRO A 90 0.61 5.21 -0.76
C PRO A 90 -0.90 5.33 -0.50
N CYS A 91 -1.59 6.16 -1.29
CA CYS A 91 -2.99 6.49 -1.10
C CYS A 91 -3.92 5.90 -2.16
N LEU A 92 -3.37 5.46 -3.30
CA LEU A 92 -4.17 5.02 -4.44
C LEU A 92 -3.85 3.57 -4.90
N PRO A 93 -4.88 2.82 -5.31
CA PRO A 93 -6.30 3.13 -5.18
C PRO A 93 -6.72 3.12 -3.71
N SER A 94 -7.65 3.97 -3.31
CA SER A 94 -8.06 4.12 -1.88
C SER A 94 -8.53 2.82 -1.23
N ALA A 95 -9.15 1.92 -2.00
CA ALA A 95 -9.57 0.60 -1.53
C ALA A 95 -8.40 -0.34 -1.14
N TYR A 96 -7.18 -0.02 -1.58
CA TYR A 96 -5.96 -0.77 -1.30
C TYR A 96 -4.90 0.09 -0.58
N ALA A 97 -5.28 1.30 -0.15
CA ALA A 97 -4.47 2.09 0.75
C ALA A 97 -4.20 1.27 2.03
N ARG A 98 -3.02 1.47 2.61
CA ARG A 98 -2.60 0.68 3.77
C ARG A 98 -3.30 1.16 5.03
N ASP A 99 -3.62 0.25 5.93
CA ASP A 99 -4.24 0.57 7.24
C ASP A 99 -3.41 1.53 8.10
N TRP A 100 -2.10 1.61 7.86
CA TRP A 100 -1.19 2.50 8.58
C TRP A 100 -1.00 3.88 7.91
N VAL A 101 -1.60 4.13 6.75
CA VAL A 101 -1.62 5.45 6.08
C VAL A 101 -3.06 5.95 6.02
N ILE A 102 -3.28 7.20 6.43
CA ILE A 102 -4.54 7.89 6.18
C ILE A 102 -4.26 9.01 5.21
N CYS A 103 -5.10 9.10 4.18
CA CYS A 103 -4.94 10.06 3.09
C CYS A 103 -6.15 10.99 2.99
N SER A 104 -5.94 12.18 2.42
CA SER A 104 -7.01 13.08 2.02
C SER A 104 -7.82 12.50 0.85
N THR A 105 -8.99 13.08 0.60
CA THR A 105 -9.90 12.65 -0.47
C THR A 105 -9.75 13.47 -1.76
N ASP A 106 -8.64 14.19 -1.89
CA ASP A 106 -8.37 15.06 -3.05
C ASP A 106 -8.03 14.23 -4.30
N ALA A 107 -8.08 14.87 -5.47
CA ALA A 107 -7.72 14.22 -6.73
C ALA A 107 -6.25 13.75 -6.77
N SER A 108 -5.37 14.49 -6.09
CA SER A 108 -3.98 14.11 -5.78
C SER A 108 -3.88 14.03 -4.26
N PRO A 109 -4.18 12.87 -3.65
CA PRO A 109 -4.32 12.76 -2.22
C PRO A 109 -3.00 13.03 -1.50
N HIS A 110 -3.10 13.66 -0.35
CA HIS A 110 -2.00 13.86 0.58
C HIS A 110 -2.05 12.89 1.74
N VAL A 111 -0.91 12.55 2.32
CA VAL A 111 -0.84 11.73 3.54
C VAL A 111 -1.07 12.63 4.76
N THR A 112 -2.16 12.38 5.48
CA THR A 112 -2.58 13.19 6.64
C THR A 112 -2.28 12.51 7.97
N ALA A 113 -2.17 11.17 7.99
CA ALA A 113 -1.75 10.45 9.20
C ALA A 113 -0.92 9.20 8.92
N LEU A 114 -0.03 8.91 9.87
CA LEU A 114 0.73 7.67 9.96
C LEU A 114 0.39 6.93 11.25
N SER A 115 -0.11 5.71 11.13
CA SER A 115 -0.51 4.82 12.23
C SER A 115 0.39 3.59 12.28
N LEU A 116 1.60 3.79 12.78
CA LEU A 116 2.72 2.85 12.80
C LEU A 116 2.96 2.22 14.19
N GLY A 117 1.96 2.23 15.07
CA GLY A 117 2.10 1.68 16.42
C GLY A 117 2.14 0.15 16.46
N GLY A 118 3.01 -0.43 17.29
CA GLY A 118 3.09 -1.90 17.47
C GLY A 118 3.72 -2.67 16.31
N PHE A 119 4.43 -2.01 15.39
CA PHE A 119 5.11 -2.64 14.25
C PHE A 119 6.48 -3.22 14.61
N GLY A 120 6.93 -3.11 15.86
CA GLY A 120 8.25 -3.52 16.28
C GLY A 120 9.37 -2.69 15.64
N LEU A 121 9.08 -1.42 15.34
CA LEU A 121 10.05 -0.50 14.72
C LEU A 121 11.19 -0.21 15.70
N ALA A 122 12.42 -0.10 15.21
CA ALA A 122 13.59 0.17 16.03
C ALA A 122 14.54 1.16 15.35
N GLY A 123 15.28 1.92 16.16
CA GLY A 123 16.15 3.00 15.69
C GLY A 123 15.45 4.37 15.70
N THR A 124 15.96 5.31 14.92
CA THR A 124 15.48 6.70 14.92
C THR A 124 14.36 6.94 13.91
N LEU A 125 13.49 7.92 14.19
CA LEU A 125 12.47 8.38 13.26
C LEU A 125 13.11 8.98 11.98
N PRO A 126 12.67 8.61 10.76
CA PRO A 126 13.14 9.25 9.53
C PRO A 126 12.59 10.66 9.35
N ASP A 127 13.12 11.37 8.36
CA ASP A 127 12.75 12.74 8.03
C ASP A 127 11.46 12.77 7.20
N PHE A 128 10.42 13.41 7.75
CA PHE A 128 9.14 13.65 7.08
C PHE A 128 8.88 15.14 6.83
N SER A 129 9.91 15.99 6.92
CA SER A 129 9.79 17.46 6.82
C SER A 129 9.10 17.97 5.55
N VAL A 130 9.14 17.19 4.48
CA VAL A 130 8.50 17.51 3.18
C VAL A 130 7.00 17.22 3.16
N MET A 131 6.47 16.44 4.11
CA MET A 131 5.06 16.03 4.19
C MET A 131 4.22 17.13 4.84
N ASP A 132 3.94 18.19 4.08
CA ASP A 132 3.30 19.42 4.55
C ASP A 132 1.86 19.24 5.07
N ALA A 133 1.14 18.24 4.57
CA ALA A 133 -0.22 17.92 4.98
C ALA A 133 -0.32 16.97 6.19
N LEU A 134 0.81 16.51 6.73
CA LEU A 134 0.83 15.52 7.81
C LEU A 134 0.35 16.12 9.14
N GLN A 135 -0.70 15.53 9.70
CA GLN A 135 -1.38 16.02 10.90
C GLN A 135 -1.18 15.11 12.10
N THR A 136 -1.07 13.80 11.87
CA THR A 136 -0.98 12.81 12.93
C THR A 136 0.15 11.83 12.67
N ILE A 137 1.00 11.64 13.67
CA ILE A 137 2.03 10.59 13.67
C ILE A 137 1.82 9.76 14.94
N ASN A 138 1.48 8.49 14.78
CA ASN A 138 1.35 7.54 15.87
C ASN A 138 2.35 6.42 15.66
N VAL A 139 3.39 6.39 16.50
CA VAL A 139 4.45 5.37 16.49
C VAL A 139 4.51 4.60 17.81
N GLN A 140 3.48 4.69 18.65
CA GLN A 140 3.48 4.12 19.99
C GLN A 140 3.79 2.62 20.03
N ASN A 141 4.29 2.14 21.17
CA ASN A 141 4.55 0.71 21.41
C ASN A 141 5.50 0.10 20.37
N ASN A 142 6.62 0.78 20.13
CA ASN A 142 7.72 0.28 19.31
C ASN A 142 9.01 0.25 20.16
N SER A 143 10.16 0.17 19.51
CA SER A 143 11.49 0.27 20.12
C SER A 143 12.28 1.43 19.49
N LEU A 144 11.59 2.51 19.13
CA LEU A 144 12.23 3.70 18.55
C LEU A 144 13.04 4.42 19.63
N ASP A 145 14.20 4.94 19.24
CA ASP A 145 15.15 5.60 20.14
C ASP A 145 15.74 6.89 19.55
N GLY A 146 16.66 7.51 20.29
CA GLY A 146 17.25 8.79 19.93
C GLY A 146 16.38 9.99 20.31
N SER A 147 16.69 11.15 19.74
CA SER A 147 15.96 12.39 19.99
C SER A 147 14.77 12.57 19.06
N ILE A 148 13.71 13.20 19.58
CA ILE A 148 12.59 13.67 18.75
C ILE A 148 13.13 14.72 17.77
N PRO A 149 13.03 14.51 16.44
CA PRO A 149 13.62 15.43 15.47
C PRO A 149 12.95 16.82 15.45
N ASP A 150 13.74 17.88 15.31
CA ASP A 150 13.25 19.27 15.30
C ASP A 150 12.28 19.58 14.15
N PHE A 151 12.39 18.86 13.02
CA PHE A 151 11.52 19.08 11.87
C PHE A 151 10.04 18.84 12.21
N LEU A 152 9.73 18.00 13.21
CA LEU A 152 8.36 17.72 13.61
C LEU A 152 7.64 18.98 14.08
N GLY A 153 8.34 19.89 14.74
CA GLY A 153 7.77 21.18 15.13
C GLY A 153 7.75 22.21 14.00
N MET A 154 8.40 21.91 12.87
CA MET A 154 8.33 22.73 11.65
C MET A 154 7.21 22.30 10.71
N LEU A 155 6.61 21.12 10.92
CA LEU A 155 5.49 20.64 10.12
C LEU A 155 4.27 21.56 10.32
N PRO A 156 3.75 22.19 9.26
CA PRO A 156 2.74 23.23 9.40
C PRO A 156 1.38 22.68 9.86
N GLY A 157 1.09 21.42 9.54
CA GLY A 157 -0.16 20.74 9.85
C GLY A 157 -0.14 19.81 11.06
N LEU A 158 1.02 19.55 11.67
CA LEU A 158 1.14 18.52 12.71
C LEU A 158 0.36 18.93 13.97
N GLN A 159 -0.58 18.09 14.37
CA GLN A 159 -1.46 18.29 15.53
C GLN A 159 -1.19 17.27 16.63
N LEU A 160 -0.89 16.02 16.25
CA LEU A 160 -0.74 14.93 17.19
C LEU A 160 0.50 14.10 16.88
N MET A 161 1.36 13.93 17.88
CA MET A 161 2.46 12.99 17.87
C MET A 161 2.34 12.06 19.07
N ASN A 162 2.08 10.77 18.83
CA ASN A 162 2.04 9.75 19.87
C ASN A 162 3.26 8.84 19.74
N SER A 163 4.11 8.88 20.76
CA SER A 163 5.33 8.07 20.90
C SER A 163 5.37 7.37 22.27
N ALA A 164 4.19 7.09 22.84
CA ALA A 164 4.09 6.34 24.08
C ALA A 164 4.72 4.96 23.93
N ASP A 165 5.32 4.44 25.00
CA ASP A 165 5.94 3.10 25.01
C ASP A 165 7.07 2.91 23.98
N ASP A 166 7.77 4.00 23.62
CA ASP A 166 9.06 4.00 22.91
C ASP A 166 10.23 4.40 23.85
N ARG A 167 11.45 4.47 23.31
CA ARG A 167 12.69 4.81 24.02
C ARG A 167 13.27 6.17 23.60
N PHE A 168 12.42 7.10 23.15
CA PHE A 168 12.86 8.45 22.84
C PHE A 168 13.47 9.14 24.06
N SER A 169 14.48 9.97 23.81
CA SER A 169 15.25 10.70 24.83
C SER A 169 15.56 12.11 24.35
N GLY A 170 16.10 12.97 25.22
CA GLY A 170 16.42 14.35 24.85
C GLY A 170 15.26 15.33 25.07
N ILE A 171 15.36 16.50 24.44
CA ILE A 171 14.44 17.62 24.64
C ILE A 171 13.37 17.58 23.58
N VAL A 172 12.11 17.79 23.97
CA VAL A 172 11.02 18.01 23.02
C VAL A 172 11.30 19.33 22.28
N PRO A 173 11.41 19.33 20.94
CA PRO A 173 11.70 20.54 20.16
C PRO A 173 10.75 21.68 20.52
N SER A 174 11.28 22.88 20.71
CA SER A 174 10.54 24.06 21.18
C SER A 174 9.57 24.67 20.15
N SER A 175 9.37 24.04 19.01
CA SER A 175 8.45 24.50 17.97
C SER A 175 7.09 23.80 18.11
N ARG A 176 6.19 24.45 18.86
CA ARG A 176 4.79 24.07 19.14
C ARG A 176 4.64 22.77 19.91
N SER A 177 4.87 22.89 21.22
CA SER A 177 4.68 21.88 22.25
C SER A 177 3.47 20.97 22.01
N CYS A 178 3.73 19.66 22.04
CA CYS A 178 2.73 18.61 22.14
C CYS A 178 1.61 18.99 23.14
N LEU A 179 0.36 18.93 22.70
CA LEU A 179 -0.84 18.96 23.53
C LEU A 179 -1.60 17.65 23.34
#